data_AF-A0A0C3JGY1-F1
#
_entry.id   AF-A0A0C3JGY1-F1
#
_cell.length_a   1.000
_cell.length_b   1.000
_cell.length_c   1.000
_cell.angle_alpha   90.00
_cell.angle_beta   90.00
_cell.angle_gamma   90.00
#
_symmetry.space_group_name_H-M   'P 1'
#
loop_
_entity.id
_entity.type
_entity.pdbx_description
1 polymer ?
#
loop_
_entity_poly.entity_id
_entity_poly.type
_entity_poly.pdbx_seq_one_letter_code
_entity_poly.pdbx_strand_id
1 'polypeptide(L)'
;MVTGVPGVFPGQAPTGAYVSTDLWMDASREWSQQSYLPAAILSGVLSIMHPGLYEAGRQAMQLLDTWLSQHNQDMQDALQHWLSVFTNVSVISNWTTPFHQDPHSQSNWYDMLVMVGNYEDCVLDIPMLGLQFLYNPSTVVAFSSQLL
;
A
#
# COMPACT_ATOMS: atom_id res chain seq x y z
N MET A 1 12.64 -13.57 2.85
CA MET A 1 14.09 -13.65 3.15
C MET A 1 14.79 -14.51 2.09
N VAL A 2 15.46 -13.89 1.11
CA VAL A 2 16.65 -14.40 0.40
C VAL A 2 17.47 -13.17 0.00
N THR A 3 18.75 -13.14 0.38
CA THR A 3 19.72 -12.06 0.16
C THR A 3 20.49 -12.24 -1.15
N GLY A 4 20.82 -11.15 -1.84
CA GLY A 4 21.78 -11.13 -2.96
C GLY A 4 22.41 -9.75 -3.18
N VAL A 5 23.73 -9.68 -3.21
CA VAL A 5 24.60 -8.48 -3.34
C VAL A 5 24.62 -7.98 -4.81
N PRO A 6 24.74 -6.65 -5.09
CA PRO A 6 24.47 -6.09 -6.42
C PRO A 6 25.67 -6.12 -7.38
N GLY A 7 25.39 -6.44 -8.65
CA GLY A 7 26.26 -6.17 -9.79
C GLY A 7 25.50 -5.33 -10.83
N VAL A 8 26.13 -4.27 -11.34
CA VAL A 8 25.53 -3.27 -12.24
C VAL A 8 25.53 -3.77 -13.68
N PHE A 9 24.36 -3.82 -14.33
CA PHE A 9 24.21 -3.86 -15.78
C PHE A 9 23.05 -2.94 -16.23
N PRO A 10 23.20 -2.18 -17.34
CA PRO A 10 22.15 -1.30 -17.84
C PRO A 10 21.13 -2.09 -18.67
N GLY A 11 19.84 -1.89 -18.40
CA GLY A 11 18.73 -2.49 -19.15
C GLY A 11 17.81 -3.44 -18.38
N GLN A 12 17.92 -3.53 -17.05
CA GLN A 12 17.02 -4.34 -16.22
C GLN A 12 15.86 -3.53 -15.65
N ALA A 13 14.67 -4.14 -15.61
CA ALA A 13 13.50 -3.63 -14.91
C ALA A 13 13.87 -3.16 -13.48
N PRO A 14 13.24 -2.10 -12.95
CA PRO A 14 13.49 -1.67 -11.58
C PRO A 14 13.33 -2.86 -10.64
N THR A 15 14.41 -3.21 -9.95
CA THR A 15 14.49 -4.37 -9.08
C THR A 15 13.45 -4.19 -7.97
N GLY A 16 12.35 -4.93 -8.03
CA GLY A 16 11.27 -4.85 -7.03
C GLY A 16 9.85 -5.03 -7.55
N ALA A 17 9.61 -4.97 -8.87
CA ALA A 17 8.28 -5.26 -9.42
C ALA A 17 8.06 -6.79 -9.50
N TYR A 18 7.27 -7.32 -8.56
CA TYR A 18 6.77 -8.70 -8.59
C TYR A 18 5.29 -8.69 -8.96
N VAL A 19 4.91 -9.48 -9.96
CA VAL A 19 3.51 -9.66 -10.39
C VAL A 19 3.09 -11.07 -9.96
N SER A 20 2.07 -11.16 -9.10
CA SER A 20 1.45 -12.46 -8.82
C SER A 20 0.74 -12.96 -10.08
N THR A 21 0.90 -14.26 -10.40
CA THR A 21 0.12 -14.94 -11.45
C THR A 21 -1.39 -14.93 -11.18
N ASP A 22 -1.83 -14.49 -10.00
CA ASP A 22 -3.24 -14.39 -9.62
C ASP A 22 -3.87 -13.03 -10.00
N LEU A 23 -3.09 -12.04 -10.43
CA LEU A 23 -3.59 -10.74 -10.90
C LEU A 23 -4.49 -10.88 -12.16
N TRP A 24 -4.44 -12.03 -12.81
CA TRP A 24 -5.15 -12.35 -14.05
C TRP A 24 -6.51 -13.01 -13.82
N MET A 25 -6.85 -13.32 -12.59
CA MET A 25 -8.18 -13.83 -12.26
C MET A 25 -9.19 -12.68 -12.32
N ASP A 26 -10.38 -12.92 -12.86
CA ASP A 26 -11.47 -11.93 -12.90
C ASP A 26 -11.72 -11.30 -11.52
N ALA A 27 -11.61 -12.12 -10.46
CA ALA A 27 -11.73 -11.70 -9.07
C ALA A 27 -10.70 -10.64 -8.64
N SER A 28 -9.46 -10.67 -9.15
CA SER A 28 -8.41 -9.70 -8.81
C SER A 28 -8.65 -8.34 -9.48
N ARG A 29 -9.14 -8.35 -10.72
CA ARG A 29 -9.58 -7.15 -11.43
C ARG A 29 -10.81 -6.55 -10.76
N GLU A 30 -11.79 -7.37 -10.43
CA GLU A 30 -13.00 -6.96 -9.73
C GLU A 30 -12.67 -6.36 -8.35
N TRP A 31 -11.79 -7.00 -7.57
CA TRP A 31 -11.35 -6.48 -6.28
C TRP A 31 -10.67 -5.11 -6.41
N SER A 32 -9.80 -4.92 -7.41
CA SER A 32 -9.13 -3.64 -7.65
C SER A 32 -10.14 -2.55 -8.01
N GLN A 33 -11.13 -2.88 -8.85
CA GLN A 33 -12.23 -1.98 -9.21
C GLN A 33 -13.14 -1.65 -8.01
N GLN A 34 -13.42 -2.61 -7.14
CA GLN A 34 -14.25 -2.39 -5.94
C GLN A 34 -13.50 -1.62 -4.84
N SER A 35 -12.17 -1.78 -4.78
CA SER A 35 -11.31 -1.11 -3.79
C SER A 35 -10.95 0.34 -4.18
N TYR A 36 -11.52 0.85 -5.27
CA TYR A 36 -11.24 2.20 -5.80
C TYR A 36 -11.47 3.31 -4.76
N LEU A 37 -12.59 3.24 -4.04
CA LEU A 37 -13.02 4.32 -3.14
C LEU A 37 -12.13 4.39 -1.89
N PRO A 38 -11.87 3.28 -1.16
CA PRO A 38 -10.89 3.29 -0.07
C PRO A 38 -9.51 3.78 -0.52
N ALA A 39 -9.01 3.32 -1.68
CA ALA A 39 -7.71 3.73 -2.21
C ALA A 39 -7.64 5.24 -2.51
N ALA A 40 -8.71 5.81 -3.10
CA ALA A 40 -8.81 7.24 -3.38
C ALA A 40 -8.88 8.08 -2.09
N ILE A 41 -9.64 7.62 -1.09
CA ILE A 41 -9.70 8.27 0.23
C ILE A 41 -8.33 8.28 0.88
N LEU A 42 -7.64 7.12 0.92
CA LEU A 42 -6.30 7.00 1.50
C LEU A 42 -5.30 7.94 0.80
N SER A 43 -5.33 7.99 -0.54
CA SER A 43 -4.50 8.91 -1.31
C SER A 43 -4.82 10.38 -1.02
N GLY A 44 -6.11 10.72 -0.88
CA GLY A 44 -6.56 12.06 -0.52
C GLY A 44 -6.09 12.47 0.86
N VAL A 45 -6.25 11.60 1.85
CA VAL A 45 -5.79 11.83 3.23
C VAL A 45 -4.27 11.99 3.28
N LEU A 46 -3.50 11.18 2.53
CA LEU A 46 -2.06 11.35 2.40
C LEU A 46 -1.68 12.71 1.78
N SER A 47 -2.41 13.16 0.76
CA SER A 47 -2.14 14.46 0.12
C SER A 47 -2.29 15.64 1.08
N ILE A 48 -3.09 15.49 2.13
CA ILE A 48 -3.27 16.47 3.20
C ILE A 48 -2.20 16.32 4.29
N MET A 49 -2.00 15.10 4.80
CA MET A 49 -1.09 14.86 5.94
C MET A 49 0.39 14.96 5.56
N HIS A 50 0.75 14.51 4.36
CA HIS A 50 2.13 14.48 3.90
C HIS A 50 2.23 14.77 2.39
N PRO A 51 1.97 16.03 1.96
CA PRO A 51 1.90 16.39 0.53
C PRO A 51 3.12 15.99 -0.29
N GLY A 52 4.32 16.08 0.29
CA GLY A 52 5.57 15.71 -0.39
C GLY A 52 5.68 14.21 -0.69
N LEU A 53 5.10 13.35 0.17
CA LEU A 53 5.13 11.89 -0.02
C LEU A 53 4.07 11.49 -1.04
N TYR A 54 2.89 12.11 -0.95
CA TYR A 54 1.86 11.98 -1.99
C TYR A 54 2.41 12.36 -3.37
N GLU A 55 3.09 13.50 -3.49
CA GLU A 55 3.63 13.96 -4.77
C GLU A 55 4.75 13.04 -5.29
N ALA A 56 5.62 12.54 -4.41
CA ALA A 56 6.63 11.55 -4.78
C ALA A 56 6.00 10.24 -5.30
N GLY A 57 4.96 9.74 -4.63
CA GLY A 57 4.21 8.55 -5.07
C GLY A 57 3.51 8.78 -6.40
N ARG A 58 2.88 9.95 -6.60
CA ARG A 58 2.25 10.35 -7.86
C ARG A 58 3.25 10.38 -9.02
N GLN A 59 4.44 10.94 -8.80
CA GLN A 59 5.51 10.95 -9.80
C GLN A 59 6.03 9.54 -10.12
N ALA A 60 6.22 8.70 -9.10
CA ALA A 60 6.61 7.31 -9.29
C ALA A 60 5.59 6.53 -10.15
N MET A 61 4.29 6.72 -9.90
CA MET A 61 3.24 6.11 -10.73
C MET A 61 3.29 6.59 -12.18
N GLN A 62 3.53 7.89 -12.43
CA GLN A 62 3.65 8.43 -13.79
C GLN A 62 4.84 7.85 -14.55
N LEU A 63 5.98 7.71 -13.87
CA LEU A 63 7.18 7.09 -14.44
C LEU A 63 6.94 5.62 -14.76
N LEU A 64 6.25 4.91 -13.85
CA LEU A 64 5.88 3.51 -14.05
C LEU A 64 4.92 3.34 -15.22
N ASP A 65 3.87 4.16 -15.34
CA ASP A 65 2.92 4.14 -16.46
C ASP A 65 3.63 4.38 -17.80
N THR A 66 4.52 5.38 -17.85
CA THR A 66 5.33 5.67 -19.04
C THR A 66 6.18 4.46 -19.44
N TRP A 67 6.84 3.83 -18.47
CA TRP A 67 7.68 2.66 -18.73
C TRP A 67 6.83 1.46 -19.19
N LEU A 68 5.70 1.19 -18.53
CA LEU A 68 4.83 0.06 -18.85
C LEU A 68 4.19 0.17 -20.24
N SER A 69 3.84 1.37 -20.69
CA SER A 69 3.30 1.61 -22.03
C SER A 69 4.20 1.11 -23.18
N GLN A 70 5.50 0.94 -22.91
CA GLN A 70 6.49 0.50 -23.89
C GLN A 70 6.95 -0.95 -23.68
N HIS A 71 6.70 -1.54 -22.51
CA HIS A 71 7.32 -2.80 -22.11
C HIS A 71 6.32 -3.89 -21.71
N ASN A 72 5.14 -3.53 -21.18
CA ASN A 72 4.17 -4.50 -20.70
C ASN A 72 2.75 -3.90 -20.66
N GLN A 73 1.98 -4.14 -21.73
CA GLN A 73 0.62 -3.63 -21.88
C GLN A 73 -0.30 -4.13 -20.77
N ASP A 74 -0.15 -5.38 -20.34
CA ASP A 74 -1.06 -5.94 -19.36
C ASP A 74 -0.85 -5.36 -17.95
N MET A 75 0.41 -5.11 -17.58
CA MET A 75 0.72 -4.39 -16.35
C MET A 75 0.26 -2.94 -16.43
N GLN A 76 0.31 -2.32 -17.61
CA GLN A 76 -0.26 -0.99 -17.83
C GLN A 76 -1.77 -1.00 -17.56
N ASP A 77 -2.49 -1.97 -18.11
CA ASP A 77 -3.93 -2.13 -17.89
C ASP A 77 -4.25 -2.34 -16.40
N ALA A 78 -3.43 -3.11 -15.68
CA ALA A 78 -3.58 -3.26 -14.22
C ALA A 78 -3.33 -1.93 -13.48
N LEU A 79 -2.30 -1.17 -13.86
CA LEU A 79 -1.98 0.11 -13.25
C LEU A 79 -3.10 1.14 -13.43
N GLN A 80 -3.83 1.13 -14.55
CA GLN A 80 -4.99 2.00 -14.77
C GLN A 80 -6.12 1.78 -13.76
N HIS A 81 -6.17 0.62 -13.10
CA HIS A 81 -7.13 0.30 -12.04
C HIS A 81 -6.57 0.54 -10.64
N TRP A 82 -5.28 0.89 -10.51
CA TRP A 82 -4.60 1.13 -9.24
C TRP A 82 -4.67 2.61 -8.87
N LEU A 83 -5.69 3.00 -8.12
CA LEU A 83 -5.96 4.42 -7.78
C LEU A 83 -5.16 4.93 -6.57
N SER A 84 -4.20 4.16 -6.09
CA SER A 84 -3.47 4.45 -4.87
C SER A 84 -2.06 4.95 -5.20
N VAL A 85 -1.63 6.08 -4.64
CA VAL A 85 -0.20 6.45 -4.67
C VAL A 85 0.66 5.55 -3.77
N PHE A 86 0.03 4.63 -3.03
CA PHE A 86 0.70 3.59 -2.27
C PHE A 86 1.13 2.43 -3.16
N THR A 87 2.30 1.90 -2.86
CA THR A 87 2.92 0.79 -3.60
C THR A 87 2.43 -0.58 -3.16
N ASN A 88 1.77 -0.68 -2.01
CA ASN A 88 1.30 -1.94 -1.44
C ASN A 88 -0.03 -1.76 -0.69
N VAL A 89 -0.92 -2.75 -0.80
CA VAL A 89 -2.18 -2.84 -0.04
C VAL A 89 -2.26 -4.24 0.53
N SER A 90 -2.47 -4.34 1.85
CA SER A 90 -2.75 -5.60 2.53
C SER A 90 -4.14 -5.56 3.16
N VAL A 91 -4.80 -6.72 3.22
CA VAL A 91 -6.09 -6.87 3.88
C VAL A 91 -5.90 -7.70 5.14
N ILE A 92 -6.23 -7.12 6.28
CA ILE A 92 -6.27 -7.81 7.56
C ILE A 92 -7.71 -8.29 7.79
N SER A 93 -7.94 -9.60 7.65
CA SER A 93 -9.26 -10.22 7.86
C SER A 93 -9.41 -10.95 9.19
N ASN A 94 -8.39 -10.93 10.03
CA ASN A 94 -8.40 -11.58 11.33
C ASN A 94 -9.19 -10.74 12.36
N TRP A 95 -9.86 -11.43 13.30
CA TRP A 95 -10.49 -10.81 14.48
C TRP A 95 -9.46 -10.13 15.40
N THR A 96 -8.20 -10.56 15.34
CA THR A 96 -7.09 -10.01 16.12
C THR A 96 -5.79 -10.21 15.34
N THR A 97 -5.01 -9.15 15.19
CA THR A 97 -3.67 -9.22 14.61
C THR A 97 -2.66 -9.36 15.74
N PRO A 98 -1.81 -10.40 15.75
CA PRO A 98 -0.74 -10.48 16.73
C PRO A 98 0.17 -9.25 16.67
N PHE A 99 0.72 -8.86 17.81
CA PHE A 99 1.75 -7.81 17.85
C PHE A 99 2.92 -8.21 16.94
N HIS A 100 3.28 -7.32 16.03
CA HIS A 100 4.35 -7.51 15.08
C HIS A 100 4.93 -6.16 14.73
N GLN A 101 6.23 -6.14 14.47
CA GLN A 101 6.88 -5.00 13.85
C GLN A 101 7.08 -5.22 12.37
N ASP A 102 6.98 -4.16 11.53
CA ASP A 102 7.40 -4.28 10.14
C ASP A 102 8.94 -4.18 10.08
N PRO A 103 9.66 -5.31 9.88
CA PRO A 103 11.12 -5.34 9.94
C PRO A 103 11.79 -4.60 8.77
N HIS A 104 11.02 -4.22 7.74
CA HIS A 104 11.52 -3.52 6.57
C HIS A 104 11.05 -2.07 6.49
N SER A 105 10.40 -1.57 7.55
CA SER A 105 9.99 -0.18 7.65
C SER A 105 11.16 0.80 7.72
N GLN A 106 11.03 1.93 7.03
CA GLN A 106 11.92 3.08 7.19
C GLN A 106 11.18 4.20 7.92
N SER A 107 11.91 5.06 8.64
CA SER A 107 11.30 6.10 9.48
C SER A 107 10.47 7.11 8.69
N ASN A 108 10.75 7.26 7.39
CA ASN A 108 10.02 8.13 6.46
C ASN A 108 8.88 7.41 5.73
N TRP A 109 8.62 6.13 6.02
CA TRP A 109 7.50 5.39 5.46
C TRP A 109 6.29 5.53 6.37
N TYR A 110 5.12 5.57 5.73
CA TYR A 110 3.84 5.70 6.40
C TYR A 110 3.00 4.47 6.10
N ASP A 111 2.47 3.87 7.15
CA ASP A 111 1.38 2.92 7.05
C ASP A 111 0.08 3.68 7.24
N MET A 112 -0.88 3.39 6.37
CA MET A 112 -2.24 3.89 6.50
C MET A 112 -3.19 2.72 6.62
N LEU A 113 -3.89 2.67 7.74
CA LEU A 113 -4.91 1.69 8.03
C LEU A 113 -6.28 2.32 7.84
N VAL A 114 -7.16 1.64 7.12
CA VAL A 114 -8.59 1.99 7.01
C VAL A 114 -9.44 0.85 7.57
N MET A 115 -10.34 1.18 8.51
CA MET A 115 -11.27 0.20 9.05
C MET A 115 -12.49 0.14 8.14
N VAL A 116 -12.66 -1.00 7.46
CA VAL A 116 -13.80 -1.28 6.59
C VAL A 116 -14.66 -2.38 7.21
N GLY A 117 -15.98 -2.24 7.13
CA GLY A 117 -16.94 -3.22 7.63
C GLY A 117 -17.88 -2.65 8.69
N ASN A 118 -18.44 -3.51 9.52
CA ASN A 118 -19.43 -3.18 10.55
C ASN A 118 -19.04 -3.71 11.94
N TYR A 119 -17.75 -3.92 12.18
CA TYR A 119 -17.24 -4.30 13.49
C TYR A 119 -17.41 -3.14 14.48
N GLU A 120 -17.84 -3.44 15.70
CA GLU A 120 -17.88 -2.48 16.80
C GLU A 120 -16.76 -2.79 17.79
N ASP A 121 -16.37 -1.79 18.57
CA ASP A 121 -15.36 -1.90 19.63
C ASP A 121 -14.00 -2.44 19.17
N CYS A 122 -13.64 -2.17 17.91
CA CYS A 122 -12.30 -2.49 17.42
C CYS A 122 -11.28 -1.54 18.08
N VAL A 123 -10.15 -2.10 18.50
CA VAL A 123 -9.10 -1.36 19.20
C VAL A 123 -7.82 -1.43 18.38
N LEU A 124 -7.25 -0.26 18.10
CA LEU A 124 -5.88 -0.12 17.65
C LEU A 124 -4.98 0.14 18.86
N ASP A 125 -4.17 -0.84 19.20
CA ASP A 125 -3.16 -0.75 20.26
C ASP A 125 -1.78 -0.54 19.63
N ILE A 126 -1.07 0.49 20.08
CA ILE A 126 0.30 0.82 19.67
C ILE A 126 1.18 0.78 20.94
N PRO A 127 1.66 -0.40 21.37
CA PRO A 127 2.34 -0.57 22.64
C PRO A 127 3.63 0.26 22.75
N MET A 128 4.33 0.45 21.62
CA MET A 128 5.55 1.26 21.55
C MET A 128 5.35 2.71 22.00
N LEU A 129 4.12 3.23 21.88
CA LEU A 129 3.74 4.57 22.32
C LEU A 129 2.89 4.54 23.61
N GLY A 130 2.51 3.37 24.09
CA GLY A 130 1.53 3.22 25.18
C GLY A 130 0.17 3.81 24.84
N LEU A 131 -0.20 3.82 23.55
CA LEU A 131 -1.43 4.43 23.05
C LEU A 131 -2.42 3.36 22.63
N GLN A 132 -3.68 3.60 22.95
CA GLN A 132 -4.79 2.75 22.56
C GLN A 132 -5.95 3.62 22.10
N PHE A 133 -6.52 3.26 20.95
CA PHE A 133 -7.60 4.02 20.33
C PHE A 133 -8.75 3.10 19.93
N LEU A 134 -9.98 3.60 20.06
CA LEU A 134 -11.10 3.01 19.34
C LEU A 134 -10.89 3.22 17.85
N TYR A 135 -10.89 2.14 17.10
CA TYR A 135 -10.62 2.07 15.68
C TYR A 135 -11.85 1.51 14.95
N ASN A 136 -12.97 2.20 15.11
CA ASN A 136 -14.25 1.79 14.54
C ASN A 136 -14.31 2.03 13.02
N PRO A 137 -15.26 1.40 12.31
CA PRO A 137 -15.43 1.57 10.86
C PRO A 137 -15.49 3.04 10.44
N SER A 138 -14.96 3.33 9.25
CA SER A 138 -14.81 4.69 8.71
C SER A 138 -13.69 5.52 9.37
N THR A 139 -12.83 4.90 10.17
CA THR A 139 -11.62 5.54 10.70
C THR A 139 -10.45 5.24 9.77
N VAL A 140 -9.66 6.27 9.47
CA VAL A 140 -8.32 6.14 8.85
C VAL A 140 -7.29 6.56 9.88
N VAL A 141 -6.29 5.72 10.11
CA VAL A 141 -5.14 6.04 10.95
C VAL A 141 -3.89 5.98 10.09
N ALA A 142 -3.04 6.99 10.21
CA ALA A 142 -1.75 7.02 9.55
C ALA A 142 -0.64 7.25 10.57
N PHE A 143 0.42 6.45 10.49
CA PHE A 143 1.56 6.56 11.38
C PHE A 143 2.83 6.05 10.67
N SER A 144 3.99 6.33 11.26
CA SER A 144 5.25 5.81 10.74
C SER A 144 5.29 4.29 10.89
N SER A 145 5.68 3.58 9.85
CA SER A 145 5.71 2.11 9.83
C SER A 145 6.64 1.49 10.90
N GLN A 146 7.52 2.28 11.52
CA GLN A 146 8.37 1.85 12.65
C GLN A 146 7.60 1.74 13.98
N LEU A 147 6.36 2.22 14.02
CA LEU A 147 5.50 2.20 15.21
C LEU A 147 4.68 0.92 15.34
N LEU A 148 4.55 0.15 14.25
CA LEU A 148 4.11 -1.23 14.30
C LEU A 148 5.31 -2.09 14.62
#